data_AF-A0A9E5WNA4-F1
#
_entry.id   AF-A0A9E5WNA4-F1
#
_cell.length_a   1.000
_cell.length_b   1.000
_cell.length_c   1.000
_cell.angle_alpha   90.00
_cell.angle_beta   90.00
_cell.angle_gamma   90.00
#
_symmetry.space_group_name_H-M   'P 1'
#
loop_
_entity.id
_entity.type
_entity.pdbx_description
1 polymer ?
#
loop_
_entity_poly.entity_id
_entity_poly.type
_entity_poly.pdbx_seq_one_letter_code
_entity_poly.pdbx_strand_id
1 'polypeptide(L)'
;LIGGRGIDNLGGGPGQDTLDGGTESDLVVEAIAVVTTGKLKVTDTQLSDLGDPAELDQLVSIEQARLYGSNNDDVLDASGFTGPTWLFGFGGNDTLVGGSGADYLDAGTGDDGLSGLAGSDTLIGGDGNDTLLGGDGNDTIDAGPGTDTALGEAGDDAIDAGDNEADTVASSGNGTSVSAGDVLQKDDMDAVVETFSNPDTWTWVDGWP
;
A
#
# COMPACT_ATOMS: atom_id res chain seq x y z
N LEU A 1 -26.91 -0.57 9.10
CA LEU A 1 -27.34 0.59 8.30
C LEU A 1 -27.72 0.14 6.88
N ILE A 2 -28.76 0.72 6.27
CA ILE A 2 -29.06 0.51 4.84
C ILE A 2 -28.86 1.85 4.15
N GLY A 3 -27.94 1.93 3.18
CA GLY A 3 -27.62 3.14 2.43
C GLY A 3 -28.80 3.64 1.58
N GLY A 4 -29.42 2.73 0.83
CA GLY A 4 -30.63 3.03 0.07
C GLY A 4 -30.36 3.21 -1.42
N ARG A 5 -30.58 4.41 -1.96
CA ARG A 5 -30.28 4.75 -3.36
C ARG A 5 -29.27 5.88 -3.37
N GLY A 6 -28.20 5.74 -4.13
CA GLY A 6 -27.11 6.70 -4.16
C GLY A 6 -25.79 6.01 -3.82
N ILE A 7 -24.71 6.79 -3.85
CA ILE A 7 -23.43 6.42 -3.26
C ILE A 7 -23.50 6.72 -1.77
N ASP A 8 -23.39 5.70 -0.93
CA ASP A 8 -23.47 5.82 0.51
C ASP A 8 -22.08 5.70 1.18
N ASN A 9 -21.92 6.41 2.30
CA ASN A 9 -20.76 6.28 3.18
C ASN A 9 -21.23 5.69 4.51
N LEU A 10 -20.84 4.45 4.77
CA LEU A 10 -21.34 3.64 5.87
C LEU A 10 -20.22 3.41 6.90
N GLY A 11 -20.51 3.72 8.16
CA GLY A 11 -19.72 3.30 9.32
C GLY A 11 -20.67 2.73 10.38
N GLY A 12 -20.37 1.53 10.89
CA GLY A 12 -21.16 0.86 11.91
C GLY A 12 -21.02 1.53 13.28
N GLY A 13 -19.81 1.96 13.60
CA GLY A 13 -19.46 2.38 14.96
C GLY A 13 -19.32 1.15 15.87
N PRO A 14 -19.38 1.32 17.20
CA PRO A 14 -19.27 0.18 18.12
C PRO A 14 -20.47 -0.76 18.00
N GLY A 15 -20.20 -2.06 17.94
CA GLY A 15 -21.16 -3.14 17.88
C GLY A 15 -20.93 -4.07 16.70
N GLN A 16 -21.92 -4.93 16.45
CA GLN A 16 -22.03 -5.69 15.21
C GLN A 16 -23.12 -5.03 14.36
N ASP A 17 -22.71 -4.44 13.26
CA ASP A 17 -23.61 -3.82 12.29
C ASP A 17 -23.78 -4.67 11.04
N THR A 18 -24.80 -4.33 10.27
CA THR A 18 -24.95 -4.80 8.89
C THR A 18 -24.99 -3.57 8.01
N LEU A 19 -23.97 -3.38 7.18
CA LEU A 19 -23.82 -2.24 6.28
C LEU A 19 -24.19 -2.71 4.87
N ASP A 20 -25.36 -2.25 4.39
CA ASP A 20 -25.90 -2.60 3.07
C ASP A 20 -25.87 -1.37 2.16
N GLY A 21 -25.00 -1.37 1.15
CA GLY A 21 -24.86 -0.28 0.17
C GLY A 21 -26.01 -0.24 -0.84
N GLY A 22 -26.58 -1.39 -1.18
CA GLY A 22 -27.67 -1.47 -2.15
C GLY A 22 -27.19 -1.79 -3.57
N THR A 23 -27.46 -0.92 -4.55
CA THR A 23 -27.31 -1.23 -5.98
C THR A 23 -26.37 -0.29 -6.75
N GLU A 24 -25.89 0.76 -6.10
CA GLU A 24 -24.96 1.70 -6.71
C GLU A 24 -23.55 1.41 -6.18
N SER A 25 -22.62 2.36 -6.25
CA SER A 25 -21.26 2.14 -5.75
C SER A 25 -21.18 2.69 -4.34
N ASP A 26 -20.86 1.84 -3.38
CA ASP A 26 -20.94 2.19 -1.97
C ASP A 26 -19.61 2.05 -1.24
N LEU A 27 -19.39 2.93 -0.27
CA LEU A 27 -18.14 3.05 0.48
C LEU A 27 -18.37 2.71 1.95
N VAL A 28 -17.59 1.75 2.46
CA VAL A 28 -17.41 1.58 3.91
C VAL A 28 -16.21 2.39 4.39
N VAL A 29 -16.35 3.08 5.52
CA VAL A 29 -15.27 3.85 6.15
C VAL A 29 -15.15 3.47 7.62
N GLU A 30 -13.93 3.11 8.05
CA GLU A 30 -13.64 2.78 9.45
C GLU A 30 -12.29 3.35 9.89
N ALA A 31 -12.16 3.69 11.17
CA ALA A 31 -10.93 4.24 11.73
C ALA A 31 -10.51 3.51 13.01
N ILE A 32 -9.20 3.34 13.21
CA ILE A 32 -8.65 2.60 14.35
C ILE A 32 -8.99 3.22 15.70
N ALA A 33 -9.33 4.51 15.74
CA ALA A 33 -9.83 5.19 16.94
C ALA A 33 -11.11 4.54 17.54
N VAL A 34 -11.77 3.65 16.81
CA VAL A 34 -12.98 2.92 17.22
C VAL A 34 -12.65 1.49 17.70
N VAL A 35 -11.43 0.98 17.45
CA VAL A 35 -11.00 -0.38 17.78
C VAL A 35 -9.88 -0.43 18.82
N THR A 36 -9.78 -1.52 19.57
CA THR A 36 -8.91 -1.56 20.76
C THR A 36 -7.53 -2.15 20.51
N THR A 37 -7.31 -2.73 19.32
CA THR A 37 -6.14 -3.57 19.07
C THR A 37 -5.17 -3.06 18.02
N GLY A 38 -5.49 -1.92 17.39
CA GLY A 38 -4.71 -1.34 16.30
C GLY A 38 -4.80 -2.14 15.00
N LYS A 39 -5.87 -2.92 14.80
CA LYS A 39 -5.97 -3.82 13.64
C LYS A 39 -7.36 -3.86 13.03
N LEU A 40 -7.47 -3.52 11.76
CA LEU A 40 -8.69 -3.58 10.98
C LEU A 40 -8.51 -4.54 9.80
N LYS A 41 -9.53 -5.37 9.56
CA LYS A 41 -9.61 -6.18 8.35
C LYS A 41 -10.93 -5.99 7.64
N VAL A 42 -10.88 -5.73 6.34
CA VAL A 42 -12.04 -5.66 5.45
C VAL A 42 -11.99 -6.77 4.39
N THR A 43 -13.15 -7.32 4.10
CA THR A 43 -13.40 -8.31 3.04
C THR A 43 -14.71 -7.95 2.36
N ASP A 44 -15.03 -8.56 1.22
CA ASP A 44 -16.30 -8.29 0.51
C ASP A 44 -17.56 -8.48 1.35
N THR A 45 -17.47 -9.20 2.48
CA THR A 45 -18.63 -9.56 3.31
C THR A 45 -18.51 -9.13 4.76
N GLN A 46 -17.34 -8.67 5.20
CA GLN A 46 -17.06 -8.43 6.62
C GLN A 46 -16.05 -7.31 6.82
N LEU A 47 -16.28 -6.49 7.84
CA LEU A 47 -15.31 -5.59 8.44
C LEU A 47 -15.13 -6.01 9.91
N SER A 48 -13.90 -6.15 10.38
CA SER A 48 -13.60 -6.68 11.72
C SER A 48 -12.41 -6.00 12.38
N ASP A 49 -12.52 -5.78 13.71
CA ASP A 49 -11.37 -5.59 14.59
C ASP A 49 -10.64 -6.94 14.73
N LEU A 50 -9.42 -7.05 14.23
CA LEU A 50 -8.68 -8.32 14.28
C LEU A 50 -8.30 -8.76 15.71
N GLY A 51 -8.53 -7.91 16.73
CA GLY A 51 -8.28 -8.24 18.11
C GLY A 51 -9.49 -8.17 19.04
N ASP A 52 -10.68 -7.84 18.54
CA ASP A 52 -11.96 -8.15 19.19
C ASP A 52 -12.92 -8.87 18.22
N PRO A 53 -12.95 -10.22 18.22
CA PRO A 53 -13.82 -10.98 17.32
C PRO A 53 -15.32 -10.82 17.63
N ALA A 54 -15.69 -10.05 18.66
CA ALA A 54 -17.09 -9.74 18.97
C ALA A 54 -17.63 -8.53 18.16
N GLU A 55 -16.76 -7.72 17.55
CA GLU A 55 -17.09 -6.50 16.82
C GLU A 55 -16.87 -6.73 15.31
N LEU A 56 -17.74 -7.57 14.74
CA LEU A 56 -17.73 -7.90 13.31
C LEU A 56 -18.97 -7.30 12.64
N ASP A 57 -18.70 -6.39 11.71
CA ASP A 57 -19.70 -5.81 10.83
C ASP A 57 -19.86 -6.67 9.58
N GLN A 58 -21.11 -6.92 9.20
CA GLN A 58 -21.47 -7.59 7.95
C GLN A 58 -21.58 -6.55 6.84
N LEU A 59 -20.91 -6.79 5.72
CA LEU A 59 -20.98 -5.96 4.52
C LEU A 59 -21.86 -6.64 3.48
N VAL A 60 -22.75 -5.85 2.86
CA VAL A 60 -23.62 -6.28 1.77
C VAL A 60 -23.56 -5.21 0.70
N SER A 61 -23.23 -5.61 -0.54
CA SER A 61 -23.10 -4.70 -1.69
C SER A 61 -22.24 -3.47 -1.37
N ILE A 62 -20.98 -3.71 -0.98
CA ILE A 62 -19.98 -2.66 -0.77
C ILE A 62 -18.89 -2.86 -1.82
N GLU A 63 -18.65 -1.84 -2.62
CA GLU A 63 -17.68 -1.89 -3.72
C GLU A 63 -16.39 -1.16 -3.37
N GLN A 64 -16.38 -0.36 -2.30
CA GLN A 64 -15.23 0.45 -1.92
C GLN A 64 -15.01 0.42 -0.40
N ALA A 65 -13.74 0.44 0.01
CA ALA A 65 -13.40 0.50 1.43
C ALA A 65 -12.35 1.57 1.72
N ARG A 66 -12.46 2.22 2.88
CA ARG A 66 -11.43 3.11 3.39
C ARG A 66 -11.16 2.85 4.86
N LEU A 67 -9.90 2.58 5.17
CA LEU A 67 -9.45 2.30 6.52
C LEU A 67 -8.44 3.37 6.95
N TYR A 68 -8.54 3.81 8.20
CA TYR A 68 -7.63 4.78 8.80
C TYR A 68 -6.98 4.19 10.05
N GLY A 69 -5.67 4.31 10.14
CA GLY A 69 -4.83 4.01 11.30
C GLY A 69 -4.80 5.15 12.32
N SER A 70 -3.70 5.25 13.03
CA SER A 70 -3.44 6.12 14.17
C SER A 70 -1.96 6.53 14.21
N ASN A 71 -1.47 7.05 15.33
CA ASN A 71 -0.05 7.37 15.48
C ASN A 71 0.73 6.24 16.18
N ASN A 72 0.22 5.00 16.14
CA ASN A 72 0.88 3.82 16.68
C ASN A 72 0.92 2.75 15.60
N ASP A 73 1.75 1.72 15.81
CA ASP A 73 1.84 0.55 14.94
C ASP A 73 0.47 -0.12 14.72
N ASP A 74 -0.03 -0.03 13.49
CA ASP A 74 -1.34 -0.49 13.08
C ASP A 74 -1.27 -1.57 11.98
N VAL A 75 -2.34 -2.35 11.84
CA VAL A 75 -2.51 -3.33 10.75
C VAL A 75 -3.82 -3.08 10.03
N LEU A 76 -3.75 -2.65 8.78
CA LEU A 76 -4.92 -2.49 7.90
C LEU A 76 -4.86 -3.54 6.80
N ASP A 77 -5.80 -4.47 6.81
CA ASP A 77 -5.80 -5.65 5.92
C ASP A 77 -7.06 -5.67 5.04
N ALA A 78 -6.89 -5.40 3.76
CA ALA A 78 -7.92 -5.49 2.73
C ALA A 78 -7.74 -6.70 1.79
N SER A 79 -6.90 -7.68 2.15
CA SER A 79 -6.56 -8.83 1.29
C SER A 79 -7.74 -9.69 0.83
N GLY A 80 -8.88 -9.57 1.50
CA GLY A 80 -10.13 -10.25 1.14
C GLY A 80 -11.17 -9.36 0.47
N PHE A 81 -10.82 -8.14 0.10
CA PHE A 81 -11.69 -7.17 -0.56
C PHE A 81 -11.32 -7.06 -2.04
N THR A 82 -12.33 -7.09 -2.90
CA THR A 82 -12.13 -7.16 -4.36
C THR A 82 -12.26 -5.80 -5.06
N GLY A 83 -12.88 -4.83 -4.40
CA GLY A 83 -12.99 -3.46 -4.87
C GLY A 83 -11.77 -2.60 -4.51
N PRO A 84 -11.70 -1.35 -5.00
CA PRO A 84 -10.62 -0.43 -4.63
C PRO A 84 -10.70 -0.04 -3.16
N THR A 85 -9.54 0.09 -2.54
CA THR A 85 -9.37 0.48 -1.14
C THR A 85 -8.46 1.69 -0.98
N TRP A 86 -8.68 2.43 0.11
CA TRP A 86 -7.79 3.50 0.56
C TRP A 86 -7.38 3.20 2.00
N LEU A 87 -6.10 2.93 2.22
CA LEU A 87 -5.55 2.59 3.52
C LEU A 87 -4.55 3.67 3.94
N PHE A 88 -4.73 4.22 5.14
CA PHE A 88 -3.89 5.28 5.68
C PHE A 88 -3.32 4.86 7.04
N GLY A 89 -2.02 4.63 7.17
CA GLY A 89 -1.35 4.26 8.42
C GLY A 89 -1.24 5.44 9.41
N PHE A 90 -0.77 6.57 8.88
CA PHE A 90 -0.38 7.81 9.56
C PHE A 90 0.97 7.75 10.26
N GLY A 91 1.09 7.14 11.43
CA GLY A 91 2.38 7.08 12.08
C GLY A 91 2.54 5.91 13.02
N GLY A 92 3.78 5.51 13.27
CA GLY A 92 4.07 4.21 13.85
C GLY A 92 4.56 3.27 12.77
N ASN A 93 4.91 2.05 13.13
CA ASN A 93 5.39 1.05 12.17
C ASN A 93 4.22 0.18 11.72
N ASP A 94 3.63 0.54 10.59
CA ASP A 94 2.35 0.05 10.11
C ASP A 94 2.50 -1.13 9.14
N THR A 95 1.44 -1.94 9.04
CA THR A 95 1.30 -2.96 8.00
C THR A 95 0.02 -2.70 7.22
N LEU A 96 0.15 -2.37 5.94
CA LEU A 96 -0.94 -2.06 5.02
C LEU A 96 -0.97 -3.09 3.92
N VAL A 97 -2.11 -3.78 3.78
CA VAL A 97 -2.30 -4.81 2.76
C VAL A 97 -3.53 -4.45 1.94
N GLY A 98 -3.35 -4.19 0.65
CA GLY A 98 -4.40 -3.99 -0.34
C GLY A 98 -5.20 -5.26 -0.62
N GLY A 99 -5.98 -5.23 -1.69
CA GLY A 99 -6.86 -6.30 -2.12
C GLY A 99 -6.54 -6.76 -3.54
N SER A 100 -7.57 -7.16 -4.29
CA SER A 100 -7.42 -7.41 -5.73
C SER A 100 -7.86 -6.21 -6.59
N GLY A 101 -8.02 -5.05 -5.94
CA GLY A 101 -8.63 -3.84 -6.49
C GLY A 101 -7.61 -2.97 -7.22
N ALA A 102 -7.90 -1.68 -7.33
CA ALA A 102 -6.86 -0.69 -7.60
C ALA A 102 -6.77 0.14 -6.32
N ASP A 103 -5.74 -0.14 -5.53
CA ASP A 103 -5.65 0.26 -4.14
C ASP A 103 -4.72 1.46 -3.95
N TYR A 104 -4.98 2.21 -2.90
CA TYR A 104 -4.17 3.35 -2.49
C TYR A 104 -3.72 3.13 -1.04
N LEU A 105 -2.43 2.98 -0.83
CA LEU A 105 -1.80 2.74 0.47
C LEU A 105 -0.85 3.90 0.77
N ASP A 106 -1.04 4.53 1.93
CA ASP A 106 -0.19 5.63 2.42
C ASP A 106 0.14 5.36 3.89
N ALA A 107 1.40 5.03 4.18
CA ALA A 107 1.81 4.59 5.51
C ALA A 107 2.15 5.74 6.44
N GLY A 108 2.88 6.74 5.94
CA GLY A 108 3.06 8.01 6.62
C GLY A 108 4.42 8.14 7.28
N THR A 109 4.54 7.92 8.58
CA THR A 109 5.83 8.03 9.28
C THR A 109 6.12 6.79 10.12
N GLY A 110 7.29 6.18 9.96
CA GLY A 110 7.67 4.97 10.66
C GLY A 110 8.39 4.01 9.72
N ASP A 111 8.83 2.87 10.23
CA ASP A 111 9.35 1.82 9.35
C ASP A 111 8.18 0.90 8.97
N ASP A 112 7.63 1.07 7.77
CA ASP A 112 6.34 0.53 7.35
C ASP A 112 6.43 -0.64 6.36
N GLY A 113 5.38 -1.45 6.30
CA GLY A 113 5.22 -2.55 5.35
C GLY A 113 3.95 -2.42 4.51
N LEU A 114 4.10 -2.25 3.20
CA LEU A 114 2.99 -2.07 2.25
C LEU A 114 2.98 -3.21 1.22
N SER A 115 1.79 -3.73 0.92
CA SER A 115 1.59 -4.72 -0.15
C SER A 115 0.31 -4.41 -0.94
N GLY A 116 0.45 -4.09 -2.23
CA GLY A 116 -0.69 -3.83 -3.14
C GLY A 116 -1.46 -5.11 -3.50
N LEU A 117 -0.74 -6.22 -3.69
CA LEU A 117 -1.21 -7.54 -4.10
C LEU A 117 -1.56 -7.64 -5.58
N ALA A 118 -2.81 -7.46 -5.99
CA ALA A 118 -3.17 -7.55 -7.40
C ALA A 118 -3.97 -6.33 -7.77
N GLY A 119 -3.61 -5.64 -8.84
CA GLY A 119 -4.22 -4.36 -9.08
C GLY A 119 -3.41 -3.45 -9.97
N SER A 120 -3.76 -2.18 -9.95
CA SER A 120 -2.83 -1.14 -10.37
C SER A 120 -2.81 -0.18 -9.20
N ASP A 121 -1.85 -0.39 -8.33
CA ASP A 121 -1.87 0.14 -6.99
C ASP A 121 -1.01 1.39 -6.89
N THR A 122 -1.27 2.19 -5.87
CA THR A 122 -0.43 3.33 -5.48
C THR A 122 0.03 3.11 -4.05
N LEU A 123 1.34 2.97 -3.86
CA LEU A 123 1.97 2.75 -2.56
C LEU A 123 2.86 3.94 -2.23
N ILE A 124 2.65 4.53 -1.06
CA ILE A 124 3.43 5.64 -0.52
C ILE A 124 3.96 5.22 0.85
N GLY A 125 5.28 5.04 0.96
CA GLY A 125 5.97 4.68 2.20
C GLY A 125 5.94 5.85 3.18
N GLY A 126 6.66 6.91 2.84
CA GLY A 126 6.69 8.13 3.61
C GLY A 126 8.02 8.28 4.33
N ASP A 127 8.03 8.80 5.55
CA ASP A 127 9.28 8.98 6.30
C ASP A 127 9.66 7.67 7.04
N GLY A 128 10.81 7.06 6.74
CA GLY A 128 11.32 5.91 7.50
C GLY A 128 12.04 4.89 6.63
N ASN A 129 12.22 3.65 7.09
CA ASN A 129 12.78 2.59 6.25
C ASN A 129 11.69 1.58 5.91
N ASP A 130 11.16 1.69 4.70
CA ASP A 130 9.92 1.05 4.31
C ASP A 130 10.16 -0.16 3.41
N THR A 131 9.21 -1.09 3.43
CA THR A 131 9.13 -2.20 2.48
C THR A 131 7.83 -2.10 1.69
N LEU A 132 7.95 -1.84 0.39
CA LEU A 132 6.83 -1.65 -0.53
C LEU A 132 6.83 -2.75 -1.58
N LEU A 133 5.75 -3.52 -1.64
CA LEU A 133 5.52 -4.60 -2.62
C LEU A 133 4.32 -4.23 -3.50
N GLY A 134 4.55 -3.86 -4.76
CA GLY A 134 3.51 -3.53 -5.74
C GLY A 134 2.58 -4.73 -5.96
N GLY A 135 3.11 -5.78 -6.57
CA GLY A 135 2.39 -7.03 -6.77
C GLY A 135 2.16 -7.32 -8.24
N ASP A 136 1.00 -7.89 -8.56
CA ASP A 136 0.55 -8.08 -9.93
C ASP A 136 -0.08 -6.79 -10.47
N GLY A 137 0.33 -6.39 -11.67
CA GLY A 137 -0.21 -5.29 -12.43
C GLY A 137 0.71 -4.07 -12.46
N ASN A 138 0.20 -2.93 -12.93
CA ASN A 138 1.05 -1.77 -13.18
C ASN A 138 0.94 -0.81 -11.99
N ASP A 139 1.97 -0.76 -11.16
CA ASP A 139 1.92 -0.05 -9.89
C ASP A 139 2.66 1.28 -9.93
N THR A 140 2.28 2.18 -9.02
CA THR A 140 3.01 3.41 -8.71
C THR A 140 3.51 3.35 -7.28
N ILE A 141 4.82 3.42 -7.10
CA ILE A 141 5.48 3.29 -5.81
C ILE A 141 6.29 4.56 -5.55
N ASP A 142 6.04 5.21 -4.42
CA ASP A 142 6.84 6.30 -3.87
C ASP A 142 7.35 5.86 -2.50
N ALA A 143 8.65 5.54 -2.41
CA ALA A 143 9.23 5.06 -1.17
C ALA A 143 9.32 6.17 -0.11
N GLY A 144 9.52 7.42 -0.52
CA GLY A 144 9.77 8.53 0.39
C GLY A 144 11.22 8.59 0.88
N PRO A 145 11.55 9.44 1.87
CA PRO A 145 12.90 9.51 2.42
C PRO A 145 13.19 8.36 3.37
N GLY A 146 14.34 7.70 3.20
CA GLY A 146 14.49 6.42 3.87
C GLY A 146 15.70 5.60 3.47
N THR A 147 15.76 4.36 3.95
CA THR A 147 16.55 3.34 3.27
C THR A 147 15.57 2.23 2.95
N ASP A 148 15.07 2.25 1.72
CA ASP A 148 13.83 1.57 1.39
C ASP A 148 14.05 0.32 0.54
N THR A 149 13.05 -0.54 0.56
CA THR A 149 12.93 -1.66 -0.37
C THR A 149 11.64 -1.53 -1.15
N ALA A 150 11.73 -1.13 -2.42
CA ALA A 150 10.60 -0.98 -3.32
C ALA A 150 10.64 -2.04 -4.43
N LEU A 151 9.73 -3.00 -4.36
CA LEU A 151 9.59 -4.07 -5.35
C LEU A 151 8.30 -3.88 -6.13
N GLY A 152 8.37 -3.50 -7.40
CA GLY A 152 7.19 -3.42 -8.28
C GLY A 152 6.61 -4.79 -8.64
N GLU A 153 7.42 -5.85 -8.53
CA GLU A 153 7.03 -7.22 -8.92
C GLU A 153 6.57 -7.32 -10.38
N ALA A 154 5.32 -7.69 -10.66
CA ALA A 154 4.88 -8.15 -11.97
C ALA A 154 4.00 -7.13 -12.71
N GLY A 155 4.60 -6.32 -13.57
CA GLY A 155 3.90 -5.42 -14.49
C GLY A 155 4.79 -4.25 -14.84
N ASP A 156 4.26 -3.29 -15.61
CA ASP A 156 5.03 -2.10 -15.97
C ASP A 156 4.85 -1.03 -14.89
N ASP A 157 5.83 -0.93 -13.99
CA ASP A 157 5.73 -0.12 -12.78
C ASP A 157 6.40 1.25 -12.89
N ALA A 158 5.92 2.21 -12.10
CA ALA A 158 6.57 3.50 -11.89
C ALA A 158 7.05 3.59 -10.43
N ILE A 159 8.36 3.54 -10.21
CA ILE A 159 8.96 3.55 -8.87
C ILE A 159 9.78 4.82 -8.69
N ASP A 160 9.48 5.60 -7.66
CA ASP A 160 10.31 6.66 -7.12
C ASP A 160 10.90 6.18 -5.79
N ALA A 161 12.21 5.99 -5.73
CA ALA A 161 12.90 5.55 -4.53
C ALA A 161 13.09 6.66 -3.50
N GLY A 162 12.71 7.90 -3.83
CA GLY A 162 12.82 9.03 -2.91
C GLY A 162 14.18 9.71 -2.98
N ASP A 163 14.89 9.78 -1.85
CA ASP A 163 16.14 10.51 -1.70
C ASP A 163 17.36 9.75 -2.28
N ASN A 164 18.60 10.15 -1.93
CA ASN A 164 19.83 9.52 -2.47
C ASN A 164 20.44 8.58 -1.43
N GLU A 165 19.58 7.86 -0.76
CA GLU A 165 19.91 6.92 0.29
C GLU A 165 20.07 5.53 -0.33
N ALA A 166 20.43 4.53 0.48
CA ALA A 166 20.88 3.23 -0.02
C ALA A 166 19.70 2.30 -0.36
N ASP A 167 18.85 2.70 -1.29
CA ASP A 167 17.60 1.99 -1.58
C ASP A 167 17.81 0.74 -2.42
N THR A 168 16.88 -0.21 -2.27
CA THR A 168 16.79 -1.40 -3.10
C THR A 168 15.52 -1.35 -3.92
N VAL A 169 15.69 -1.26 -5.25
CA VAL A 169 14.56 -1.27 -6.20
C VAL A 169 14.66 -2.45 -7.16
N ALA A 170 13.56 -3.15 -7.37
CA ALA A 170 13.44 -4.17 -8.42
C ALA A 170 12.00 -4.26 -8.99
N SER A 171 11.88 -4.64 -10.25
CA SER A 171 10.60 -4.93 -10.93
C SER A 171 10.88 -5.82 -12.13
N SER A 172 9.90 -6.62 -12.55
CA SER A 172 10.02 -7.56 -13.67
C SER A 172 9.37 -7.07 -14.97
N GLY A 173 8.82 -5.85 -14.98
CA GLY A 173 8.22 -5.20 -16.16
C GLY A 173 9.21 -4.81 -17.24
N ASN A 174 8.78 -4.93 -18.50
CA ASN A 174 9.58 -4.46 -19.65
C ASN A 174 9.40 -2.94 -19.90
N GLY A 175 8.44 -2.30 -19.23
CA GLY A 175 8.14 -0.87 -19.31
C GLY A 175 8.40 -0.10 -18.03
N THR A 176 9.04 -0.72 -17.03
CA THR A 176 9.25 -0.10 -15.71
C THR A 176 10.11 1.15 -15.80
N SER A 177 9.64 2.22 -15.16
CA SER A 177 10.43 3.43 -14.93
C SER A 177 10.84 3.52 -13.47
N VAL A 178 12.14 3.61 -13.20
CA VAL A 178 12.66 3.87 -11.85
C VAL A 178 13.32 5.24 -11.82
N SER A 179 12.85 6.10 -10.93
CA SER A 179 13.53 7.30 -10.46
C SER A 179 14.19 6.94 -9.14
N ALA A 180 15.51 6.93 -9.09
CA ALA A 180 16.25 6.68 -7.85
C ALA A 180 17.41 7.67 -7.74
N GLY A 181 17.71 8.10 -6.51
CA GLY A 181 18.91 8.86 -6.21
C GLY A 181 20.19 8.00 -6.19
N ASP A 182 20.08 6.66 -6.08
CA ASP A 182 21.24 5.75 -6.09
C ASP A 182 20.93 4.33 -6.67
N VAL A 183 21.99 3.50 -6.75
CA VAL A 183 22.20 2.21 -7.45
C VAL A 183 20.98 1.30 -7.67
N LEU A 184 20.55 1.19 -8.94
CA LEU A 184 19.68 0.10 -9.41
C LEU A 184 20.43 -1.25 -9.38
N GLN A 185 19.97 -2.22 -8.58
CA GLN A 185 20.43 -3.60 -8.71
C GLN A 185 19.78 -4.24 -9.95
N LYS A 186 20.65 -4.62 -10.89
CA LYS A 186 20.30 -5.27 -12.16
C LYS A 186 19.82 -6.69 -11.92
N ASP A 187 18.53 -6.93 -12.15
CA ASP A 187 18.06 -8.26 -12.52
C ASP A 187 17.69 -8.24 -14.01
N ASP A 188 18.50 -8.96 -14.80
CA ASP A 188 18.25 -9.42 -16.16
C ASP A 188 18.07 -8.40 -17.31
N MET A 189 19.21 -8.09 -17.94
CA MET A 189 19.40 -7.88 -19.40
C MET A 189 18.53 -6.87 -20.19
N ASP A 190 17.60 -6.11 -19.61
CA ASP A 190 16.92 -5.04 -20.34
C ASP A 190 17.55 -3.65 -20.08
N ALA A 191 17.65 -2.89 -21.15
CA ALA A 191 18.46 -1.67 -21.23
C ALA A 191 17.67 -0.45 -20.74
N VAL A 192 17.75 -0.16 -19.45
CA VAL A 192 17.31 1.16 -18.95
C VAL A 192 18.38 2.21 -19.29
N VAL A 193 17.95 3.26 -19.98
CA VAL A 193 18.76 4.46 -20.26
C VAL A 193 18.84 5.26 -18.97
N GLU A 194 19.98 5.21 -18.28
CA GLU A 194 20.22 6.07 -17.13
C GLU A 194 20.54 7.50 -17.58
N THR A 195 19.63 8.44 -17.32
CA THR A 195 19.95 9.87 -17.37
C THR A 195 20.56 10.29 -16.03
N PHE A 196 21.87 10.09 -15.86
CA PHE A 196 22.60 10.62 -14.70
C PHE A 196 22.55 12.16 -14.70
N SER A 197 21.98 12.75 -13.64
CA SER A 197 22.04 14.19 -13.41
C SER A 197 23.29 14.63 -12.63
N ASN A 198 24.15 13.72 -12.19
CA ASN A 198 25.42 14.07 -11.56
C ASN A 198 26.48 12.96 -11.78
N PRO A 199 27.65 13.24 -12.38
CA PRO A 199 28.68 12.24 -12.56
C PRO A 199 29.50 12.10 -11.28
N ASP A 200 29.04 11.26 -10.35
CA ASP A 200 29.93 10.83 -9.26
C ASP A 200 30.97 9.85 -9.78
N THR A 201 32.22 10.16 -9.45
CA THR A 201 33.42 9.57 -10.03
C THR A 201 33.63 8.15 -9.54
N TRP A 202 33.54 7.18 -10.45
CA TRP A 202 33.96 5.81 -10.19
C TRP A 202 35.49 5.71 -10.25
N THR A 203 36.14 5.47 -9.11
CA THR A 203 37.53 4.96 -9.11
C THR A 203 37.49 3.45 -9.29
N TRP A 204 37.77 2.98 -10.51
CA TRP A 204 38.07 1.57 -10.78
C TRP A 204 39.36 1.19 -10.05
N VAL A 205 39.27 0.26 -9.09
CA VAL A 205 40.43 -0.40 -8.48
C VAL A 205 40.43 -1.86 -8.88
N ASP A 206 40.92 -2.12 -10.08
CA ASP A 206 41.23 -3.47 -10.55
C ASP A 206 42.67 -3.76 -10.13
N GLY A 207 42.82 -4.11 -8.86
CA GLY A 207 44.05 -4.68 -8.34
C GLY A 207 44.00 -6.20 -8.41
N TRP A 208 45.08 -6.78 -8.96
CA TRP A 208 45.70 -8.09 -8.68
C TRP A 208 45.72 -9.10 -9.83
N PRO A 209 46.78 -9.93 -9.92
CA PRO A 209 48.22 -9.67 -9.74
C PRO A 209 49.01 -9.79 -11.07
#